data_AF-A0A7Z9MS64-F1
#
_entry.id   AF-A0A7Z9MS64-F1
#
_cell.length_a   1.000
_cell.length_b   1.000
_cell.length_c   1.000
_cell.angle_alpha   90.00
_cell.angle_beta   90.00
_cell.angle_gamma   90.00
#
_symmetry.space_group_name_H-M   'P 1'
#
loop_
_entity.id
_entity.type
_entity.pdbx_description
1 polymer ?
#
loop_
_entity_poly.entity_id
_entity_poly.type
_entity_poly.pdbx_seq_one_letter_code
_entity_poly.pdbx_strand_id
1 'polypeptide(L)'
;MSFVRAIAGRYVAGETPEEALVVVKELNKKGFSATLDILGEHTKTAEAAVAITDQYAGLYEEIKKQGLDCNLSIKPTHIGLDIGENCVSENLMKLLKKAAKTDNFLRIDMEDSTLTDQ
;
A
#
# COMPACT_ATOMS: atom_id res chain seq x y z
N MET A 1 -5.36 -21.60 -14.58
CA MET A 1 -4.44 -20.82 -13.70
C MET A 1 -3.04 -20.91 -14.27
N SER A 2 -2.36 -19.80 -14.50
CA SER A 2 -0.94 -19.80 -14.89
C SER A 2 -0.09 -20.42 -13.78
N PHE A 3 0.97 -21.14 -14.13
CA PHE A 3 1.97 -21.67 -13.19
C PHE A 3 2.51 -20.56 -12.25
N VAL A 4 2.71 -19.35 -12.78
CA VAL A 4 3.13 -18.17 -12.01
C VAL A 4 2.11 -17.83 -10.92
N ARG A 5 0.81 -17.85 -11.25
CA ARG A 5 -0.26 -17.54 -10.29
C ARG A 5 -0.35 -18.59 -9.18
N ALA A 6 -0.12 -19.86 -9.50
CA ALA A 6 -0.13 -20.95 -8.53
C ALA A 6 1.00 -20.82 -7.49
N ILE A 7 2.19 -20.37 -7.91
CA ILE A 7 3.31 -20.12 -7.01
C ILE A 7 3.12 -18.82 -6.21
N ALA A 8 2.65 -17.76 -6.88
CA ALA A 8 2.47 -16.44 -6.27
C ALA A 8 1.43 -16.43 -5.14
N GLY A 9 0.40 -17.28 -5.19
CA GLY A 9 -0.67 -17.30 -4.19
C GLY A 9 -0.23 -17.58 -2.74
N ARG A 10 0.98 -18.13 -2.52
CA ARG A 10 1.56 -18.24 -1.17
C ARG A 10 2.08 -16.89 -0.63
N TYR A 11 2.41 -15.97 -1.52
CA TYR A 11 3.10 -14.71 -1.22
C TYR A 11 2.23 -13.48 -1.48
N VAL A 12 1.12 -13.63 -2.23
CA VAL A 12 0.19 -12.55 -2.58
C VAL A 12 -1.15 -12.84 -1.93
N ALA A 13 -1.65 -11.91 -1.11
CA ALA A 13 -2.86 -12.09 -0.32
C ALA A 13 -4.16 -12.05 -1.16
N GLY A 14 -4.12 -11.45 -2.35
CA GLY A 14 -5.26 -11.31 -3.25
C GLY A 14 -4.95 -10.38 -4.41
N GLU A 15 -5.83 -10.34 -5.40
CA GLU A 15 -5.80 -9.41 -6.53
C GLU A 15 -6.69 -8.18 -6.28
N THR A 16 -7.54 -8.23 -5.25
CA THR A 16 -8.41 -7.11 -4.85
C THR A 16 -8.22 -6.75 -3.38
N PRO A 17 -8.58 -5.51 -2.98
CA PRO A 17 -8.58 -5.09 -1.57
C PRO A 17 -9.40 -6.05 -0.68
N GLU A 18 -10.56 -6.51 -1.15
CA GLU A 18 -11.44 -7.38 -0.38
C GLU A 18 -10.78 -8.74 -0.08
N GLU A 19 -10.12 -9.34 -1.08
CA GLU A 19 -9.39 -10.60 -0.91
C GLU A 19 -8.24 -10.44 0.10
N ALA A 20 -7.46 -9.36 -0.04
CA ALA A 20 -6.35 -9.08 0.86
C ALA A 20 -6.82 -8.86 2.31
N LEU A 21 -7.91 -8.12 2.52
CA LEU A 21 -8.45 -7.85 3.85
C LEU A 21 -9.03 -9.10 4.52
N VAL A 22 -9.55 -10.07 3.74
CA VAL A 22 -9.93 -11.39 4.29
C VAL A 22 -8.71 -12.09 4.87
N VAL A 23 -7.57 -12.10 4.17
CA VAL A 23 -6.33 -12.71 4.67
C VAL A 23 -5.84 -12.00 5.93
N VAL A 24 -5.85 -10.66 5.95
CA VAL A 24 -5.50 -9.86 7.13
C VAL A 24 -6.37 -10.25 8.33
N LYS A 25 -7.68 -10.35 8.14
CA LYS A 25 -8.61 -10.74 9.20
C LYS A 25 -8.31 -12.12 9.77
N GLU A 26 -7.96 -13.09 8.91
CA GLU A 26 -7.56 -14.43 9.37
C GLU A 26 -6.22 -14.43 10.11
N LEU A 27 -5.27 -13.56 9.75
CA LEU A 27 -4.02 -13.36 10.49
C LEU A 27 -4.28 -12.72 11.86
N ASN A 28 -5.12 -11.68 11.93
CA ASN A 28 -5.50 -11.03 13.18
C ASN A 28 -6.21 -12.00 14.13
N LYS A 29 -7.10 -12.88 13.64
CA LYS A 29 -7.73 -13.95 14.44
C LYS A 29 -6.71 -14.92 15.06
N LYS A 30 -5.54 -15.07 14.43
CA LYS A 30 -4.43 -15.89 14.93
C LYS A 30 -3.49 -15.13 15.87
N GLY A 31 -3.77 -13.85 16.15
CA GLY A 31 -2.97 -13.00 17.03
C GLY A 31 -1.79 -12.30 16.34
N PHE A 32 -1.73 -12.28 15.01
CA PHE A 32 -0.70 -11.55 14.26
C PHE A 32 -1.23 -10.20 13.78
N SER A 33 -0.41 -9.15 13.92
CA SER A 33 -0.57 -7.91 13.16
C SER A 33 -0.12 -8.10 11.71
N ALA A 34 -0.64 -7.27 10.80
CA ALA A 34 -0.26 -7.31 9.38
C ALA A 34 0.29 -5.97 8.89
N THR A 35 1.07 -6.03 7.81
CA THR A 35 1.37 -4.88 6.95
C THR A 35 0.89 -5.25 5.54
N LEU A 36 0.14 -4.36 4.91
CA LEU A 36 -0.36 -4.54 3.54
C LEU A 36 0.30 -3.55 2.58
N ASP A 37 0.65 -4.05 1.40
CA ASP A 37 1.28 -3.32 0.31
C ASP A 37 0.49 -3.59 -0.98
N ILE A 38 0.31 -2.58 -1.83
CA ILE A 38 -0.18 -2.80 -3.19
C ILE A 38 1.04 -2.98 -4.08
N LEU A 39 1.19 -4.19 -4.62
CA LEU A 39 2.34 -4.55 -5.45
C LEU A 39 2.46 -3.63 -6.67
N GLY A 40 3.63 -2.99 -6.78
CA GLY A 40 4.00 -2.12 -7.88
C GLY A 40 5.05 -1.10 -7.44
N GLU A 41 5.74 -0.53 -8.42
CA GLU A 41 6.79 0.48 -8.25
C GLU A 41 7.02 1.19 -9.58
N HIS A 42 7.73 2.32 -9.55
CA HIS A 42 8.14 3.07 -10.74
C HIS A 42 6.98 3.48 -11.68
N THR A 43 5.93 4.07 -11.12
CA THR A 43 4.77 4.55 -11.89
C THR A 43 5.18 5.60 -12.92
N LYS A 44 4.64 5.49 -14.14
CA LYS A 44 5.09 6.28 -15.30
C LYS A 44 4.30 7.56 -15.57
N THR A 45 3.15 7.76 -14.93
CA THR A 45 2.33 8.97 -15.14
C THR A 45 1.71 9.47 -13.84
N ALA A 46 1.46 10.77 -13.76
CA ALA A 46 0.90 11.40 -12.56
C ALA A 46 -0.49 10.85 -12.24
N GLU A 47 -1.28 10.54 -13.27
CA GLU A 47 -2.62 9.98 -13.13
C GLU A 47 -2.58 8.59 -12.49
N ALA A 48 -1.63 7.75 -12.91
CA ALA A 48 -1.45 6.43 -12.32
C ALA A 48 -0.96 6.53 -10.86
N ALA A 49 -0.08 7.50 -10.56
CA ALA A 49 0.43 7.74 -9.21
C ALA A 49 -0.69 8.22 -8.26
N VAL A 50 -1.58 9.09 -8.74
CA VAL A 50 -2.78 9.50 -8.01
C VAL A 50 -3.73 8.31 -7.83
N ALA A 51 -3.96 7.52 -8.88
CA ALA A 51 -4.86 6.37 -8.81
C ALA A 51 -4.42 5.32 -7.78
N ILE A 52 -3.13 5.00 -7.70
CA ILE A 52 -2.62 4.07 -6.68
C ILE A 52 -2.67 4.68 -5.27
N THR A 53 -2.36 5.98 -5.14
CA THR A 53 -2.50 6.71 -3.88
C THR A 53 -3.93 6.65 -3.35
N ASP A 54 -4.92 6.73 -4.24
CA ASP A 54 -6.33 6.67 -3.88
C ASP A 54 -6.75 5.28 -3.41
N GLN A 55 -6.18 4.23 -4.00
CA GLN A 55 -6.38 2.85 -3.54
C GLN A 55 -5.81 2.64 -2.13
N TYR A 56 -4.58 3.10 -1.86
CA TYR A 56 -4.02 3.10 -0.50
C TYR A 56 -4.88 3.89 0.49
N ALA A 57 -5.36 5.07 0.08
CA ALA A 57 -6.24 5.89 0.92
C ALA A 57 -7.57 5.19 1.23
N GLY A 58 -8.13 4.43 0.28
CA GLY A 58 -9.31 3.59 0.49
C GLY A 58 -9.06 2.43 1.44
N LEU A 59 -7.90 1.77 1.36
CA LEU A 59 -7.51 0.68 2.26
C LEU A 59 -7.50 1.12 3.73
N TYR A 60 -7.02 2.33 4.04
CA TYR A 60 -7.09 2.86 5.40
C TYR A 60 -8.51 2.93 5.96
N GLU A 61 -9.49 3.32 5.14
CA GLU A 61 -10.88 3.41 5.54
C GLU A 61 -11.47 2.03 5.81
N GLU A 62 -11.20 1.07 4.92
CA GLU A 62 -11.68 -0.31 5.07
C GLU A 62 -11.04 -1.03 6.26
N ILE A 63 -9.73 -0.85 6.48
CA ILE A 63 -9.02 -1.36 7.66
C ILE A 63 -9.68 -0.84 8.94
N LYS A 64 -9.95 0.47 9.02
CA LYS A 64 -10.57 1.09 10.20
C LYS A 64 -12.00 0.60 10.41
N LYS A 65 -12.80 0.58 9.35
CA LYS A 65 -14.21 0.14 9.35
C LYS A 65 -14.35 -1.31 9.79
N GLN A 66 -13.41 -2.17 9.41
CA GLN A 66 -13.42 -3.58 9.78
C GLN A 66 -12.71 -3.86 11.10
N GLY A 67 -12.05 -2.86 11.71
CA GLY A 67 -11.32 -3.00 12.97
C GLY A 67 -10.12 -3.93 12.88
N LEU A 68 -9.40 -3.91 11.75
CA LEU A 68 -8.26 -4.80 11.51
C LEU A 68 -6.97 -4.21 12.08
N ASP A 69 -6.14 -5.08 12.66
CA ASP A 69 -4.78 -4.76 13.08
C ASP A 69 -3.84 -4.89 11.89
N CYS A 70 -3.80 -3.82 11.10
CA CYS A 70 -3.09 -3.75 9.84
C CYS A 70 -2.61 -2.31 9.57
N ASN A 71 -1.34 -2.15 9.21
CA ASN A 71 -0.80 -0.90 8.68
C ASN A 71 -0.44 -1.04 7.20
N LEU A 72 -0.12 0.08 6.54
CA LEU A 72 0.26 0.08 5.13
C LEU A 72 1.74 0.42 4.96
N SER A 73 2.38 -0.24 4.00
CA SER A 73 3.67 0.18 3.44
C SER A 73 3.47 0.68 2.02
N ILE A 74 4.28 1.67 1.62
CA ILE A 74 4.31 2.19 0.26
C ILE A 74 5.75 2.32 -0.22
N LYS A 75 5.93 2.30 -1.54
CA LYS A 75 7.15 2.73 -2.22
C LYS A 75 6.98 4.13 -2.79
N PRO A 76 7.86 5.10 -2.47
CA PRO A 76 7.85 6.44 -3.08
C PRO A 76 7.70 6.44 -4.61
N THR A 77 8.39 5.55 -5.34
CA THR A 77 8.31 5.48 -6.81
C THR A 77 6.93 5.02 -7.30
N HIS A 78 6.20 4.24 -6.50
CA HIS A 78 4.85 3.81 -6.84
C HIS A 78 3.88 5.01 -6.81
N ILE A 79 4.07 5.93 -5.86
CA ILE A 79 3.25 7.13 -5.69
C ILE A 79 3.83 8.39 -6.39
N GLY A 80 4.83 8.22 -7.26
CA GLY A 80 5.26 9.25 -8.20
C GLY A 80 6.60 9.91 -7.95
N LEU A 81 7.51 9.32 -7.16
CA LEU A 81 8.87 9.87 -6.99
C LEU A 81 9.60 10.03 -8.34
N ASP A 82 9.51 9.03 -9.22
CA ASP A 82 10.08 9.07 -10.59
C ASP A 82 9.52 10.21 -11.47
N ILE A 83 8.33 10.72 -11.13
CA ILE A 83 7.63 11.77 -11.90
C ILE A 83 8.08 13.15 -11.42
N GLY A 84 8.33 13.28 -10.11
CA GLY A 84 8.92 14.47 -9.52
C GLY A 84 8.44 14.73 -8.10
N GLU A 85 9.25 15.50 -7.36
CA GLU A 85 9.09 15.82 -5.94
C GLU A 85 7.69 16.34 -5.57
N ASN A 86 7.10 17.21 -6.40
CA ASN A 86 5.76 17.74 -6.16
C ASN A 86 4.68 16.62 -6.23
N CYS A 87 4.80 15.71 -7.19
CA CYS A 87 3.83 14.62 -7.38
C CYS A 87 3.85 13.67 -6.17
N VAL A 88 5.04 13.21 -5.77
CA VAL A 88 5.19 12.35 -4.59
C VAL A 88 4.77 13.07 -3.31
N SER A 89 5.11 14.35 -3.15
CA SER A 89 4.78 15.13 -1.95
C SER A 89 3.27 15.29 -1.76
N GLU A 90 2.54 15.62 -2.83
CA GLU A 90 1.08 15.74 -2.78
C GLU A 90 0.40 14.41 -2.44
N ASN A 91 0.85 13.34 -3.08
CA ASN A 91 0.33 11.99 -2.86
C ASN A 91 0.65 11.47 -1.44
N LEU A 92 1.89 11.65 -0.98
CA LEU A 92 2.31 11.27 0.36
C LEU A 92 1.54 12.05 1.43
N MET A 93 1.34 13.36 1.24
CA MET A 93 0.54 14.18 2.15
C MET A 93 -0.91 13.70 2.25
N LYS A 94 -1.50 13.24 1.13
CA LYS A 94 -2.84 12.63 1.12
C LYS A 94 -2.88 11.36 1.96
N LEU A 95 -1.87 10.48 1.83
CA LEU A 95 -1.78 9.25 2.62
C LEU A 95 -1.57 9.52 4.11
N LEU A 96 -0.68 10.43 4.47
CA LEU A 96 -0.41 10.82 5.86
C LEU A 96 -1.68 11.37 6.54
N LYS A 97 -2.42 12.25 5.85
CA LYS A 97 -3.71 12.77 6.34
C LYS A 97 -4.73 11.64 6.54
N LYS A 98 -4.76 10.66 5.63
CA LYS A 98 -5.69 9.53 5.75
C LYS A 98 -5.32 8.62 6.92
N ALA A 99 -4.04 8.25 7.03
CA ALA A 99 -3.52 7.44 8.13
C ALA A 99 -3.81 8.08 9.49
N ALA A 100 -3.57 9.39 9.63
CA ALA A 100 -3.88 10.15 10.85
C ALA A 100 -5.38 10.15 11.16
N LYS A 101 -6.24 10.34 10.14
CA LYS A 101 -7.71 10.32 10.32
C LYS A 101 -8.23 8.94 10.76
N THR A 102 -7.56 7.86 10.37
CA THR A 102 -7.96 6.49 10.72
C THR A 102 -7.23 5.92 11.93
N ASP A 103 -6.34 6.71 12.56
CA ASP A 103 -5.47 6.27 13.67
C ASP A 103 -4.62 5.05 13.26
N ASN A 104 -3.91 5.20 12.15
CA ASN A 104 -3.10 4.15 11.54
C ASN A 104 -1.70 4.68 11.16
N PHE A 105 -0.78 3.77 10.89
CA PHE A 105 0.62 4.01 10.58
C PHE A 105 0.88 3.84 9.08
N LEU A 106 1.68 4.76 8.52
CA LEU A 106 2.24 4.64 7.17
C LEU A 106 3.72 4.29 7.26
N ARG A 107 4.13 3.17 6.66
CA ARG A 107 5.53 2.83 6.42
C ARG A 107 5.95 3.33 5.04
N ILE A 108 7.10 3.98 4.97
CA ILE A 108 7.78 4.28 3.71
C ILE A 108 8.88 3.25 3.54
N ASP A 109 8.76 2.39 2.53
CA ASP A 109 9.78 1.40 2.23
C ASP A 109 10.97 2.08 1.57
N MET A 110 12.17 1.75 2.06
CA MET A 110 13.39 2.16 1.40
C MET A 110 13.54 1.38 0.08
N GLU A 111 13.84 2.10 -1.00
CA GLU A 111 14.04 1.55 -2.33
C GLU A 111 15.55 1.45 -2.64
N ASP A 112 15.96 1.50 -3.91
CA ASP A 112 17.36 1.40 -4.24
C ASP A 112 18.19 2.63 -3.76
N SER A 113 19.52 2.48 -3.75
CA SER A 113 20.43 3.48 -3.20
C SER A 113 20.39 4.84 -3.89
N THR A 114 19.88 4.92 -5.13
CA THR A 114 19.77 6.19 -5.86
C THR A 114 18.59 7.05 -5.38
N LEU A 115 17.69 6.45 -4.60
CA LEU A 115 16.47 7.06 -4.10
C LEU A 115 16.51 7.36 -2.60
N THR A 116 17.59 6.99 -1.89
CA THR A 116 17.67 7.12 -0.42
C THR A 116 17.65 8.55 0.09
N ASP A 117 18.27 9.48 -0.64
CA ASP A 117 18.43 10.89 -0.24
C ASP A 117 17.42 11.84 -0.94
N GLN A 118 16.48 11.28 -1.71
CA GLN A 118 15.47 12.05 -2.44
C GLN A 118 14.23 12.38 -1.58
#